data_AF-G7YFK7-F1
#
_entry.id   AF-G7YFK7-F1
#
_cell.length_a   1.000
_cell.length_b   1.000
_cell.length_c   1.000
_cell.angle_alpha   90.00
_cell.angle_beta   90.00
_cell.angle_gamma   90.00
#
_symmetry.space_group_name_H-M   'P 1'
#
loop_
_entity.id
_entity.type
_entity.pdbx_description
1 polymer ?
#
loop_
_entity_poly.entity_id
_entity_poly.type
_entity_poly.pdbx_seq_one_letter_code
_entity_poly.pdbx_strand_id
1 'polypeptide(L)'
;MSRSNILQFLSMCGRLKHTVRTGWTRYDINQPESVADHMYRMALMATVIPTSDQTGISVERLIKMTIVHDLAESIVGDITPYCNVSKEEKARRESNAMTDLCNLLPKDNAEEVLNLWNIRHDLASIRI
;
A
#
# COMPACT_ATOMS: atom_id res chain seq x y z
N MET A 1 10.48 22.24 3.25
CA MET A 1 9.75 21.45 2.23
C MET A 1 8.58 22.28 1.70
N SER A 2 8.31 22.25 0.39
CA SER A 2 7.27 23.11 -0.20
C SER A 2 5.90 22.43 -0.20
N ARG A 3 4.81 23.20 -0.16
CA ARG A 3 3.44 22.67 -0.37
C ARG A 3 3.28 21.93 -1.70
N SER A 4 4.09 22.28 -2.70
CA SER A 4 4.13 21.61 -4.00
C SER A 4 4.57 20.14 -3.88
N ASN A 5 5.45 19.80 -2.94
CA ASN A 5 5.93 18.42 -2.76
C ASN A 5 4.82 17.51 -2.23
N ILE A 6 4.01 18.01 -1.29
CA ILE A 6 2.87 17.25 -0.74
C ILE A 6 1.83 17.00 -1.84
N LEU A 7 1.54 18.01 -2.67
CA LEU A 7 0.64 17.83 -3.81
C LEU A 7 1.17 16.81 -4.81
N GLN A 8 2.49 16.79 -5.04
CA GLN A 8 3.13 15.77 -5.87
C GLN A 8 2.99 14.37 -5.27
N PHE A 9 3.24 14.20 -3.97
CA PHE A 9 3.02 12.94 -3.26
C PHE A 9 1.58 12.45 -3.45
N LEU A 10 0.60 13.30 -3.14
CA LEU A 10 -0.83 12.96 -3.27
C LEU A 10 -1.21 12.64 -4.72
N SER A 11 -0.66 13.35 -5.70
CA SER A 11 -0.86 13.08 -7.13
C SER A 11 -0.30 11.72 -7.54
N MET A 12 0.89 11.36 -7.04
CA MET A 12 1.49 10.05 -7.27
C MET A 12 0.65 8.94 -6.65
N CYS A 13 0.24 9.06 -5.38
CA CYS A 13 -0.67 8.11 -4.74
C CYS A 13 -2.02 8.02 -5.48
N GLY A 14 -2.50 9.13 -6.06
CA GLY A 14 -3.72 9.18 -6.87
C GLY A 14 -3.71 8.23 -8.07
N ARG A 15 -2.53 7.83 -8.57
CA ARG A 15 -2.40 6.85 -9.67
C ARG A 15 -2.98 5.48 -9.31
N LEU A 16 -3.04 5.13 -8.01
CA LEU A 16 -3.63 3.86 -7.55
C LEU A 16 -5.10 3.68 -7.94
N LYS A 17 -5.81 4.78 -8.24
CA LYS A 17 -7.19 4.74 -8.78
C LYS A 17 -7.26 4.18 -10.20
N HIS A 18 -6.13 4.16 -10.89
CA HIS A 18 -6.00 3.69 -12.27
C HIS A 18 -5.10 2.45 -12.37
N THR A 19 -4.37 2.08 -11.31
CA THR A 19 -3.69 0.80 -11.19
C THR A 19 -4.72 -0.29 -10.90
N VAL A 20 -5.06 -1.09 -11.90
CA VAL A 20 -5.92 -2.26 -11.73
C VAL A 20 -5.20 -3.36 -10.96
N ARG A 21 -5.94 -4.13 -10.16
CA ARG A 21 -5.42 -5.34 -9.53
C ARG A 21 -5.17 -6.39 -10.62
N THR A 22 -3.90 -6.60 -10.97
CA THR A 22 -3.39 -7.46 -12.06
C THR A 22 -3.84 -8.92 -11.90
N GLY A 23 -4.15 -9.36 -10.68
CA GLY A 23 -4.76 -10.67 -10.45
C GLY A 23 -6.05 -10.90 -11.25
N TRP A 24 -6.93 -9.88 -11.32
CA TRP A 24 -8.23 -9.97 -11.98
C TRP A 24 -8.15 -9.90 -13.50
N THR A 25 -7.14 -9.24 -14.06
CA THR A 25 -6.98 -9.10 -15.52
C THR A 25 -6.71 -10.44 -16.20
N ARG A 26 -6.36 -11.47 -15.44
CA ARG A 26 -6.12 -12.84 -15.94
C ARG A 26 -7.40 -13.67 -16.08
N TYR A 27 -8.53 -13.15 -15.58
CA TYR A 27 -9.82 -13.85 -15.55
C TYR A 27 -10.88 -13.12 -16.38
N ASP A 28 -10.47 -12.27 -17.32
CA ASP A 28 -11.34 -11.50 -18.21
C ASP A 28 -12.47 -10.74 -17.49
N ILE A 29 -12.19 -10.31 -16.25
CA ILE A 29 -13.12 -9.50 -15.46
C ILE A 29 -13.26 -8.13 -16.12
N ASN A 30 -14.48 -7.78 -16.49
CA ASN A 30 -14.78 -6.44 -17.00
C ASN A 30 -14.70 -5.43 -15.84
N GLN A 31 -13.91 -4.36 -16.01
CA GLN A 31 -13.68 -3.31 -15.01
C GLN A 31 -13.27 -3.88 -13.64
N PRO A 32 -12.08 -4.52 -13.55
CA PRO A 32 -11.58 -5.01 -12.27
C PRO A 32 -11.33 -3.87 -11.29
N GLU A 33 -11.37 -4.18 -10.00
CA GLU A 33 -11.10 -3.20 -8.94
C GLU A 33 -9.69 -2.60 -9.08
N SER A 34 -9.55 -1.34 -8.68
CA SER A 34 -8.25 -0.68 -8.55
C SER A 34 -7.56 -1.05 -7.24
N VAL A 35 -6.25 -0.79 -7.15
CA VAL A 35 -5.50 -0.94 -5.89
C VAL A 35 -6.06 0.00 -4.81
N ALA A 36 -6.53 1.20 -5.20
CA ALA A 36 -7.19 2.10 -4.26
C ALA A 36 -8.50 1.51 -3.70
N ASP A 37 -9.31 0.83 -4.53
CA ASP A 37 -10.55 0.16 -4.09
C ASP A 37 -10.25 -0.96 -3.09
N HIS A 38 -9.19 -1.73 -3.37
CA HIS A 38 -8.70 -2.79 -2.50
C HIS A 38 -8.33 -2.24 -1.11
N MET A 39 -7.48 -1.22 -1.06
CA MET A 39 -7.02 -0.59 0.18
C MET A 39 -8.16 0.05 0.97
N TYR A 40 -9.12 0.68 0.28
CA TYR A 40 -10.31 1.24 0.92
C TYR A 40 -11.13 0.15 1.65
N ARG A 41 -11.42 -0.97 0.98
CA ARG A 41 -12.19 -2.06 1.60
C ARG A 41 -11.43 -2.69 2.77
N MET A 42 -10.10 -2.80 2.69
CA MET A 42 -9.29 -3.26 3.82
C MET A 42 -9.34 -2.32 5.03
N ALA A 43 -9.28 -1.01 4.81
CA ALA A 43 -9.41 -0.02 5.90
C ALA A 43 -10.80 -0.10 6.56
N LEU A 44 -11.85 -0.29 5.76
CA LEU A 44 -13.20 -0.52 6.27
C LEU A 44 -13.26 -1.81 7.10
N MET A 45 -12.69 -2.90 6.60
CA MET A 45 -12.59 -4.17 7.34
C MET A 45 -11.89 -4.01 8.69
N ALA A 46 -10.76 -3.28 8.73
CA ALA A 46 -10.04 -3.00 9.98
C ALA A 46 -10.89 -2.22 11.00
N THR A 47 -11.91 -1.49 10.54
CA THR A 47 -12.81 -0.71 11.41
C THR A 47 -13.96 -1.55 11.95
N VAL A 48 -14.48 -2.51 11.18
CA VAL A 48 -15.71 -3.25 11.51
C VAL A 48 -15.49 -4.65 12.05
N ILE A 49 -14.31 -5.25 11.81
CA ILE A 49 -13.97 -6.56 12.34
C ILE A 49 -13.58 -6.39 13.81
N PRO A 50 -14.27 -7.06 14.76
CA PRO A 50 -13.92 -6.96 16.18
C PRO A 50 -12.51 -7.48 16.45
N THR A 51 -11.71 -6.70 17.17
CA THR A 51 -10.36 -7.09 17.62
C THR A 51 -10.28 -7.19 19.15
N SER A 52 -11.43 -7.24 19.83
CA SER A 52 -11.53 -7.15 21.29
C SER A 52 -10.87 -8.31 22.04
N ASP A 53 -10.71 -9.45 21.37
CA ASP A 53 -10.04 -10.65 21.88
C ASP A 53 -8.53 -10.66 21.58
N GLN A 54 -8.01 -9.70 20.80
CA GLN A 54 -6.61 -9.64 20.40
C GLN A 54 -5.86 -8.56 21.18
N THR A 55 -4.94 -8.99 22.05
CA THR A 55 -4.07 -8.09 22.80
C THR A 55 -3.03 -7.44 21.88
N GLY A 56 -2.80 -6.14 22.04
CA GLY A 56 -1.76 -5.41 21.30
C GLY A 56 -2.14 -4.94 19.89
N ILE A 57 -3.39 -5.15 19.46
CA ILE A 57 -3.89 -4.59 18.19
C ILE A 57 -4.52 -3.22 18.40
N SER A 58 -4.07 -2.22 17.63
CA SER A 58 -4.70 -0.90 17.55
C SER A 58 -5.40 -0.76 16.20
N VAL A 59 -6.72 -0.55 16.22
CA VAL A 59 -7.56 -0.31 15.03
C VAL A 59 -7.05 0.89 14.24
N GLU A 60 -6.66 1.98 14.93
CA GLU A 60 -6.08 3.15 14.27
C GLU A 60 -4.82 2.79 13.48
N ARG A 61 -3.92 2.01 14.08
CA ARG A 61 -2.68 1.57 13.44
C ARG A 61 -2.98 0.64 12.25
N LEU A 62 -3.98 -0.24 12.36
CA LEU A 62 -4.41 -1.10 11.26
C LEU A 62 -4.93 -0.27 10.08
N ILE A 63 -5.81 0.70 10.34
CA ILE A 63 -6.32 1.60 9.30
C ILE A 63 -5.15 2.32 8.61
N LYS A 64 -4.25 2.94 9.38
CA LYS A 64 -3.06 3.60 8.85
C LYS A 64 -2.18 2.67 8.01
N MET A 65 -1.98 1.43 8.44
CA MET A 65 -1.22 0.43 7.67
C MET A 65 -1.91 0.07 6.36
N THR A 66 -3.22 -0.19 6.37
CA THR A 66 -3.97 -0.57 5.16
C THR A 66 -3.94 0.50 4.08
N ILE A 67 -3.95 1.78 4.45
CA ILE A 67 -3.90 2.90 3.49
C ILE A 67 -2.49 3.20 2.96
N VAL A 68 -1.43 2.58 3.50
CA VAL A 68 -0.05 2.79 3.01
C VAL A 68 0.59 1.56 2.35
N HIS A 69 0.09 0.36 2.64
CA HIS A 69 0.83 -0.88 2.37
C HIS A 69 1.17 -1.14 0.89
N ASP A 70 0.30 -0.71 -0.03
CA ASP A 70 0.49 -0.84 -1.48
C ASP A 70 0.78 0.52 -2.17
N LEU A 71 1.22 1.56 -1.44
CA LEU A 71 1.55 2.86 -2.05
C LEU A 71 2.63 2.76 -3.14
N ALA A 72 3.58 1.83 -2.99
CA ALA A 72 4.63 1.57 -3.97
C ALA A 72 4.05 1.21 -5.36
N GLU A 73 2.89 0.57 -5.42
CA GLU A 73 2.23 0.15 -6.66
C GLU A 73 1.78 1.33 -7.53
N SER A 74 1.76 2.55 -6.97
CA SER A 74 1.53 3.78 -7.73
C SER A 74 2.67 4.10 -8.71
N ILE A 75 3.85 3.50 -8.50
CA ILE A 75 5.04 3.63 -9.33
C ILE A 75 5.35 2.30 -10.01
N VAL A 76 5.37 1.20 -9.26
CA VAL A 76 5.85 -0.10 -9.77
C VAL A 76 4.76 -0.96 -10.42
N GLY A 77 3.49 -0.56 -10.28
CA GLY A 77 2.32 -1.36 -10.66
C GLY A 77 2.03 -2.51 -9.70
N ASP A 78 0.89 -3.17 -9.85
CA ASP A 78 0.53 -4.37 -9.07
C ASP A 78 1.28 -5.60 -9.63
N ILE A 79 2.40 -5.95 -8.99
CA ILE A 79 3.26 -7.08 -9.36
C ILE A 79 2.75 -8.35 -8.68
N THR A 80 2.26 -9.29 -9.51
CA THR A 80 1.77 -10.59 -9.05
C THR A 80 2.82 -11.70 -9.21
N PRO A 81 2.63 -12.88 -8.60
CA PRO A 81 3.49 -14.04 -8.82
C PRO A 81 3.62 -14.49 -10.28
N TYR A 82 2.70 -14.05 -11.16
CA TYR A 82 2.70 -14.41 -12.59
C TYR A 82 3.45 -13.41 -13.47
N CYS A 83 3.96 -12.31 -12.91
CA CYS A 83 4.72 -11.30 -13.64
C CYS A 83 6.20 -11.69 -13.85
N ASN A 84 6.61 -12.89 -13.41
CA ASN A 84 7.99 -13.39 -13.50
C ASN A 84 9.04 -12.44 -12.88
N VAL A 85 8.66 -11.75 -11.80
CA VAL A 85 9.56 -10.90 -10.99
C VAL A 85 9.89 -11.65 -9.71
N SER A 86 11.17 -11.78 -9.36
CA SER A 86 11.58 -12.44 -8.12
C SER A 86 11.10 -11.65 -6.90
N LYS A 87 11.01 -12.30 -5.73
CA LYS A 87 10.60 -11.62 -4.50
C LYS A 87 11.56 -10.50 -4.12
N GLU A 88 12.85 -10.74 -4.33
CA GLU A 88 13.93 -9.80 -4.04
C GLU A 88 13.86 -8.58 -4.96
N GLU A 89 13.63 -8.80 -6.26
CA GLU A 89 13.48 -7.71 -7.21
C GLU A 89 12.19 -6.92 -6.99
N LYS A 90 11.08 -7.59 -6.63
CA LYS A 90 9.84 -6.92 -6.21
C LYS A 90 10.10 -6.02 -4.99
N ALA A 91 10.69 -6.58 -3.93
CA ALA A 91 11.01 -5.83 -2.72
C ALA A 91 11.93 -4.64 -2.99
N ARG A 92 12.96 -4.81 -3.83
CA ARG A 92 13.87 -3.72 -4.24
C ARG A 92 13.12 -2.60 -4.97
N ARG A 93 12.26 -2.94 -5.94
CA ARG A 93 11.46 -1.95 -6.67
C ARG A 93 10.51 -1.20 -5.74
N GLU A 94 9.80 -1.93 -4.88
CA GLU A 94 8.85 -1.33 -3.94
C GLU A 94 9.56 -0.42 -2.92
N SER A 95 10.71 -0.84 -2.40
CA SER A 95 11.52 -0.03 -1.47
C SER A 95 12.02 1.27 -2.11
N ASN A 96 12.50 1.20 -3.37
CA ASN A 96 12.90 2.39 -4.13
C ASN A 96 11.71 3.34 -4.34
N ALA A 97 10.55 2.79 -4.75
CA ALA A 97 9.33 3.56 -4.94
C ALA A 97 8.86 4.25 -3.66
N MET A 98 8.91 3.55 -2.52
CA MET A 98 8.57 4.14 -1.22
C MET A 98 9.55 5.22 -0.81
N THR A 99 10.85 5.04 -1.08
CA THR A 99 11.87 6.07 -0.84
C THR A 99 11.56 7.34 -1.65
N ASP A 100 11.25 7.19 -2.93
CA ASP A 100 10.90 8.32 -3.81
C ASP A 100 9.64 9.05 -3.34
N LEU A 101 8.60 8.31 -2.93
CA LEU A 101 7.38 8.90 -2.36
C LEU A 101 7.68 9.64 -1.05
N CYS A 102 8.44 9.02 -0.14
CA CYS A 102 8.71 9.59 1.19
C CYS A 102 9.65 10.80 1.13
N ASN A 103 10.50 10.92 0.11
CA ASN A 103 11.29 12.12 -0.16
C ASN A 103 10.43 13.37 -0.46
N LEU A 104 9.13 13.19 -0.73
CA LEU A 104 8.16 14.27 -0.94
C LEU A 104 7.43 14.70 0.34
N LEU A 105 7.63 13.98 1.46
CA LEU A 105 7.00 14.25 2.75
C LEU A 105 7.97 14.86 3.79
N PRO A 106 7.47 15.67 4.75
CA PRO A 106 8.29 16.11 5.88
C PRO A 106 8.86 14.90 6.63
N LYS A 107 10.05 15.06 7.22
CA LYS A 107 10.82 13.97 7.82
C LYS A 107 9.98 13.07 8.74
N ASP A 108 9.25 13.65 9.68
CA ASP A 108 8.47 12.90 10.66
C ASP A 108 7.33 12.11 9.99
N ASN A 109 6.68 12.67 8.97
CA ASN A 109 5.64 12.00 8.20
C ASN A 109 6.21 10.88 7.31
N ALA A 110 7.36 11.11 6.70
CA ALA A 110 8.08 10.13 5.91
C ALA A 110 8.47 8.92 6.77
N GLU A 111 9.00 9.16 7.97
CA GLU A 111 9.34 8.12 8.94
C GLU A 111 8.11 7.33 9.38
N GLU A 112 6.98 7.98 9.69
CA GLU A 112 5.73 7.28 10.03
C GLU A 112 5.25 6.39 8.88
N VAL A 113 5.22 6.90 7.64
CA VAL A 113 4.78 6.14 6.47
C VAL A 113 5.69 4.93 6.20
N LEU A 114 7.02 5.11 6.26
CA LEU A 114 7.96 4.01 6.08
C LEU A 114 7.85 2.97 7.19
N ASN A 115 7.67 3.38 8.44
CA ASN A 115 7.47 2.47 9.55
C ASN A 115 6.20 1.64 9.36
N LEU A 116 5.09 2.27 8.99
CA LEU A 116 3.82 1.59 8.69
C LEU A 116 3.95 0.62 7.51
N TRP A 117 4.66 1.02 6.44
CA TRP A 117 4.90 0.17 5.27
C TRP A 117 5.81 -1.02 5.59
N ASN A 118 6.86 -0.84 6.40
CA ASN A 118 7.77 -1.92 6.78
C ASN A 118 7.09 -3.00 7.64
N ILE A 119 6.13 -2.62 8.51
CA ILE A 119 5.39 -3.57 9.34
C ILE A 119 4.67 -4.65 8.49
N ARG A 120 4.23 -4.33 7.27
CA ARG A 120 3.66 -5.32 6.34
C ARG A 120 4.63 -6.47 6.07
N HIS A 121 5.93 -6.19 5.92
CA HIS A 121 6.92 -7.22 5.63
C HIS A 121 7.10 -8.17 6.80
N ASP A 122 6.96 -7.68 8.03
CA ASP A 122 6.97 -8.50 9.24
C ASP A 122 5.66 -9.31 9.42
N LEU A 123 4.54 -8.75 8.93
CA LEU A 123 3.21 -9.37 8.96
C LEU A 123 2.87 -10.21 7.74
N ALA A 124 3.82 -10.52 6.84
CA ALA A 124 3.64 -11.49 5.75
C ALA A 124 3.24 -12.92 6.22
N SER A 125 3.19 -13.10 7.54
CA SER A 125 2.67 -14.24 8.29
C SER A 125 1.13 -14.26 8.43
N ILE A 126 0.45 -13.11 8.28
CA ILE A 126 -1.01 -13.01 8.39
C ILE A 126 -1.61 -13.05 6.99
N ARG A 127 -1.82 -14.27 6.49
CA ARG A 127 -2.66 -14.52 5.32
C ARG A 127 -4.10 -14.24 5.73
N ILE A 128 -4.71 -13.22 5.12
CA ILE A 128 -6.16 -13.19 4.86
C ILE A 128 -6.36 -13.74 3.46
#